data_AF-A0A945NEK1-F1
#
_entry.id   AF-A0A945NEK1-F1
#
_cell.length_a   1.000
_cell.length_b   1.000
_cell.length_c   1.000
_cell.angle_alpha   90.00
_cell.angle_beta   90.00
_cell.angle_gamma   90.00
#
_symmetry.space_group_name_H-M   'P 1'
#
loop_
_entity.id
_entity.type
_entity.pdbx_description
1 polymer ?
#
loop_
_entity_poly.entity_id
_entity_poly.type
_entity_poly.pdbx_seq_one_letter_code
_entity_poly.pdbx_strand_id
1 'polypeptide(L)'
;IYACGMSNGGFMAYELACELSDRIVAFGSVAGNFMMNAGQECTSAREIPIMHIHGTSDPIVNYYAPTIDSSMTATEAMDWWSIENDLTEQSVEELNDSVNIFTKSSLTSNTKFVHYQVQDGGHRWFNYDWGFHASEELLNFFMQYSMTDFSLSSDKNSFEPKIFTLSQNYPNPFNPITYISYDLPEDSFVSITIYDMLGNVVNNLVNANQSFGYKTVQWNATDNLGQSLSAGVYLYSIETKDFTKAKKMILLK
;
A
#
# COMPACT_ATOMS: atom_id res chain seq x y z
N ILE A 1 -13.18 1.83 17.90
CA ILE A 1 -13.46 0.50 17.30
C ILE A 1 -12.18 0.06 16.62
N TYR A 2 -11.78 -1.20 16.81
CA TYR A 2 -10.58 -1.77 16.19
C TYR A 2 -10.99 -3.01 15.40
N ALA A 3 -10.24 -3.33 14.35
CA ALA A 3 -10.49 -4.54 13.56
C ALA A 3 -9.21 -5.36 13.45
N CYS A 4 -9.32 -6.66 13.68
CA CYS A 4 -8.23 -7.58 13.39
C CYS A 4 -8.75 -8.97 13.02
N GLY A 5 -7.88 -9.75 12.40
CA GLY A 5 -8.17 -11.15 12.11
C GLY A 5 -6.94 -11.91 11.66
N MET A 6 -7.14 -13.23 11.54
CA MET A 6 -6.13 -14.17 11.04
C MET A 6 -6.51 -14.67 9.65
N SER A 7 -5.54 -14.95 8.78
CA SER A 7 -5.79 -15.57 7.48
C SER A 7 -6.76 -14.68 6.68
N ASN A 8 -7.88 -15.23 6.16
CA ASN A 8 -8.96 -14.45 5.55
C ASN A 8 -9.46 -13.27 6.41
N GLY A 9 -9.43 -13.41 7.73
CA GLY A 9 -9.76 -12.30 8.63
C GLY A 9 -8.70 -11.19 8.65
N GLY A 10 -7.44 -11.52 8.39
CA GLY A 10 -6.35 -10.56 8.21
C GLY A 10 -6.46 -9.81 6.88
N PHE A 11 -6.76 -10.50 5.78
CA PHE A 11 -7.12 -9.87 4.51
C PHE A 11 -8.32 -8.92 4.67
N MET A 12 -9.37 -9.36 5.38
CA MET A 12 -10.52 -8.52 5.68
C MET A 12 -10.15 -7.30 6.54
N ALA A 13 -9.26 -7.43 7.51
CA ALA A 13 -8.83 -6.28 8.32
C ALA A 13 -8.13 -5.21 7.46
N TYR A 14 -7.34 -5.65 6.48
CA TYR A 14 -6.72 -4.80 5.48
C TYR A 14 -7.75 -4.14 4.53
N GLU A 15 -8.76 -4.89 4.09
CA GLU A 15 -9.87 -4.35 3.29
C GLU A 15 -10.58 -3.22 4.04
N LEU A 16 -10.90 -3.45 5.31
CA LEU A 16 -11.54 -2.48 6.17
C LEU A 16 -10.66 -1.26 6.45
N ALA A 17 -9.34 -1.44 6.44
CA ALA A 17 -8.39 -0.33 6.58
C ALA A 17 -8.54 0.67 5.43
N CYS A 18 -8.78 0.18 4.22
CA CYS A 18 -9.07 1.00 3.06
C CYS A 18 -10.50 1.59 3.06
N GLU A 19 -11.50 0.75 3.28
CA GLU A 19 -12.90 1.16 3.05
C GLU A 19 -13.55 1.90 4.23
N LEU A 20 -13.10 1.63 5.47
CA LEU A 20 -13.72 2.13 6.70
C LEU A 20 -12.73 2.88 7.59
N SER A 21 -11.72 3.52 6.99
CA SER A 21 -10.72 4.31 7.72
C SER A 21 -11.34 5.43 8.57
N ASP A 22 -12.50 5.94 8.16
CA ASP A 22 -13.28 6.97 8.86
C ASP A 22 -14.03 6.46 10.10
N ARG A 23 -14.16 5.13 10.28
CA ARG A 23 -14.97 4.51 11.34
C ARG A 23 -14.19 3.63 12.31
N ILE A 24 -13.11 3.02 11.85
CA ILE A 24 -12.30 2.09 12.64
C ILE A 24 -10.94 2.73 12.87
N VAL A 25 -10.46 2.71 14.12
CA VAL A 25 -9.31 3.49 14.62
C VAL A 25 -7.97 2.91 14.17
N ALA A 26 -7.81 1.61 14.27
CA ALA A 26 -6.57 0.91 13.99
C ALA A 26 -6.88 -0.54 13.59
N PHE A 27 -5.96 -1.13 12.83
CA PHE A 27 -6.16 -2.41 12.15
C PHE A 27 -5.02 -3.38 12.46
N GLY A 28 -5.36 -4.67 12.51
CA GLY A 28 -4.42 -5.74 12.79
C GLY A 28 -4.58 -6.91 11.84
N SER A 29 -3.50 -7.34 11.18
CA SER A 29 -3.50 -8.55 10.36
C SER A 29 -2.53 -9.58 10.93
N VAL A 30 -2.97 -10.83 11.05
CA VAL A 30 -2.12 -11.97 11.42
C VAL A 30 -2.17 -13.00 10.31
N ALA A 31 -1.01 -13.39 9.76
CA ALA A 31 -0.92 -14.39 8.70
C ALA A 31 -1.86 -14.09 7.51
N GLY A 32 -2.05 -12.81 7.18
CA GLY A 32 -2.88 -12.33 6.09
C GLY A 32 -2.23 -11.12 5.45
N ASN A 33 -2.22 -11.04 4.13
CA ASN A 33 -1.55 -9.97 3.39
C ASN A 33 -2.54 -8.90 2.91
N PHE A 34 -2.00 -7.75 2.51
CA PHE A 34 -2.79 -6.72 1.85
C PHE A 34 -3.06 -7.11 0.39
N MET A 35 -4.27 -6.89 -0.10
CA MET A 35 -4.64 -7.08 -1.50
C MET A 35 -5.47 -5.88 -1.95
N MET A 36 -5.21 -5.37 -3.16
CA MET A 36 -6.01 -4.32 -3.76
C MET A 36 -6.99 -4.95 -4.73
N ASN A 37 -8.29 -4.92 -4.39
CA ASN A 37 -9.33 -5.50 -5.22
C ASN A 37 -9.71 -4.57 -6.39
N ALA A 38 -10.16 -5.15 -7.50
CA ALA A 38 -10.61 -4.36 -8.64
C ALA A 38 -11.83 -3.49 -8.26
N GLY A 39 -11.66 -2.17 -8.33
CA GLY A 39 -12.70 -1.19 -7.98
C GLY A 39 -12.74 -0.81 -6.50
N GLN A 40 -11.80 -1.28 -5.69
CA GLN A 40 -11.62 -0.82 -4.31
C GLN A 40 -11.04 0.59 -4.31
N GLU A 41 -11.76 1.54 -3.71
CA GLU A 41 -11.26 2.89 -3.47
C GLU A 41 -10.61 2.95 -2.08
N CYS A 42 -9.29 2.85 -2.03
CA CYS A 42 -8.53 3.09 -0.82
C CYS A 42 -8.18 4.58 -0.71
N THR A 43 -9.19 5.41 -0.42
CA THR A 43 -8.99 6.85 -0.14
C THR A 43 -9.06 7.07 1.35
N SER A 44 -7.90 7.18 2.00
CA SER A 44 -7.85 7.33 3.44
C SER A 44 -8.29 8.74 3.86
N ALA A 45 -9.33 8.83 4.71
CA ALA A 45 -9.79 10.11 5.25
C ALA A 45 -8.85 10.69 6.34
N ARG A 46 -7.88 9.87 6.77
CA ARG A 46 -6.89 10.11 7.81
C ARG A 46 -5.80 9.07 7.67
N GLU A 47 -4.68 9.29 8.36
CA GLU A 47 -3.68 8.24 8.54
C GLU A 47 -4.25 7.05 9.33
N ILE A 48 -3.80 5.84 9.01
CA ILE A 48 -4.32 4.54 9.41
C ILE A 48 -3.21 3.73 10.10
N PRO A 49 -3.28 3.57 11.43
CA PRO A 49 -2.37 2.71 12.17
C PRO A 49 -2.62 1.23 11.88
N ILE A 50 -1.55 0.50 11.58
CA ILE A 50 -1.60 -0.92 11.21
C ILE A 50 -0.56 -1.71 11.98
N MET A 51 -0.98 -2.85 12.52
CA MET A 51 -0.09 -3.90 12.98
C MET A 51 -0.23 -5.12 12.07
N HIS A 52 0.91 -5.68 11.64
CA HIS A 52 0.99 -6.89 10.84
C HIS A 52 1.88 -7.90 11.54
N ILE A 53 1.47 -9.17 11.56
CA ILE A 53 2.23 -10.26 12.17
C ILE A 53 2.24 -11.42 11.18
N HIS A 54 3.42 -11.83 10.73
CA HIS A 54 3.51 -12.85 9.70
C HIS A 54 4.73 -13.75 9.86
N GLY A 55 4.51 -15.05 9.64
CA GLY A 55 5.57 -16.05 9.63
C GLY A 55 6.27 -16.12 8.29
N THR A 56 7.59 -16.27 8.27
CA THR A 56 8.37 -16.33 7.01
C THR A 56 8.24 -17.68 6.29
N SER A 57 7.79 -18.72 7.00
CA SER A 57 7.56 -20.08 6.50
C SER A 57 6.06 -20.45 6.48
N ASP A 58 5.19 -19.45 6.30
CA ASP A 58 3.75 -19.65 6.14
C ASP A 58 3.46 -20.38 4.80
N PRO A 59 2.88 -21.60 4.83
CA PRO A 59 2.62 -22.38 3.62
C PRO A 59 1.27 -22.07 2.95
N ILE A 60 0.45 -21.20 3.54
CA ILE A 60 -0.91 -20.87 3.08
C ILE A 60 -0.96 -19.47 2.49
N VAL A 61 -0.38 -18.49 3.18
CA VAL A 61 -0.23 -17.11 2.72
C VAL A 61 1.26 -16.85 2.64
N ASN A 62 1.81 -16.76 1.44
CA ASN A 62 3.27 -16.65 1.33
C ASN A 62 3.77 -15.31 1.86
N TYR A 63 4.79 -15.34 2.72
CA TYR A 63 5.48 -14.14 3.20
C TYR A 63 6.25 -13.46 2.07
N TYR A 64 6.93 -14.27 1.24
CA TYR A 64 7.74 -13.84 0.12
C TYR A 64 7.01 -14.02 -1.20
N ALA A 65 7.45 -13.29 -2.23
CA ALA A 65 6.97 -13.50 -3.59
C ALA A 65 7.39 -14.90 -4.12
N PRO A 66 6.59 -15.53 -4.99
CA PRO A 66 5.28 -15.09 -5.45
C PRO A 66 4.20 -15.30 -4.39
N THR A 67 3.38 -14.28 -4.16
CA THR A 67 2.17 -14.39 -3.35
C THR A 67 1.07 -15.10 -4.12
N ILE A 68 0.15 -15.69 -3.38
CA ILE A 68 -1.05 -16.31 -3.93
C ILE A 68 -2.11 -15.21 -4.08
N ASP A 69 -3.02 -15.35 -5.04
CA ASP A 69 -4.19 -14.47 -5.21
C ASP A 69 -3.88 -12.97 -5.42
N SER A 70 -2.72 -12.66 -5.99
CA SER A 70 -2.29 -11.27 -6.29
C SER A 70 -2.20 -10.36 -5.05
N SER A 71 -2.10 -10.93 -3.85
CA SER A 71 -1.82 -10.15 -2.64
C SER A 71 -0.42 -9.54 -2.70
N MET A 72 -0.19 -8.44 -2.01
CA MET A 72 1.16 -7.93 -1.76
C MET A 72 1.89 -8.88 -0.79
N THR A 73 3.21 -8.96 -0.89
CA THR A 73 4.05 -9.52 0.19
C THR A 73 3.99 -8.62 1.43
N ALA A 74 4.46 -9.13 2.57
CA ALA A 74 4.49 -8.35 3.81
C ALA A 74 5.28 -7.04 3.67
N THR A 75 6.42 -7.08 2.97
CA THR A 75 7.22 -5.89 2.69
C THR A 75 6.49 -4.94 1.76
N GLU A 76 5.84 -5.47 0.73
CA GLU A 76 5.14 -4.63 -0.24
C GLU A 76 3.94 -3.91 0.38
N ALA A 77 3.19 -4.60 1.24
CA ALA A 77 2.12 -4.01 2.02
C ALA A 77 2.65 -2.88 2.93
N MET A 78 3.77 -3.11 3.63
CA MET A 78 4.37 -2.11 4.51
C MET A 78 4.81 -0.86 3.75
N ASP A 79 5.41 -1.00 2.57
CA ASP A 79 5.83 0.12 1.74
C ASP A 79 4.62 0.91 1.21
N TRP A 80 3.58 0.20 0.75
CA TRP A 80 2.34 0.82 0.27
C TRP A 80 1.68 1.67 1.37
N TRP A 81 1.49 1.08 2.56
CA TRP A 81 0.88 1.77 3.69
C TRP A 81 1.78 2.87 4.25
N SER A 82 3.09 2.79 4.06
CA SER A 82 4.00 3.88 4.44
C SER A 82 3.80 5.11 3.55
N ILE A 83 3.55 4.92 2.25
CA ILE A 83 3.26 6.02 1.32
C ILE A 83 1.89 6.63 1.66
N GLU A 84 0.87 5.80 1.87
CA GLU A 84 -0.50 6.27 2.17
C GLU A 84 -0.58 7.08 3.48
N ASN A 85 0.30 6.78 4.44
CA ASN A 85 0.29 7.40 5.78
C ASN A 85 1.48 8.35 6.06
N ASP A 86 2.23 8.75 5.04
CA ASP A 86 3.44 9.61 5.18
C ASP A 86 4.44 9.10 6.25
N LEU A 87 4.65 7.78 6.32
CA LEU A 87 5.57 7.15 7.27
C LEU A 87 6.99 7.22 6.74
N THR A 88 7.74 8.23 7.18
CA THR A 88 9.08 8.55 6.69
C THR A 88 10.20 7.94 7.52
N GLU A 89 9.95 7.67 8.80
CA GLU A 89 10.94 7.09 9.71
C GLU A 89 10.84 5.56 9.73
N GLN A 90 11.99 4.90 9.94
CA GLN A 90 12.07 3.45 10.05
C GLN A 90 12.97 3.02 11.20
N SER A 91 12.51 2.03 11.96
CA SER A 91 13.33 1.31 12.93
C SER A 91 13.13 -0.20 12.82
N VAL A 92 14.11 -0.95 13.31
CA VAL A 92 14.07 -2.41 13.44
C VAL A 92 14.54 -2.77 14.83
N GLU A 93 13.76 -3.60 15.50
CA GLU A 93 14.06 -4.17 16.82
C GLU A 93 14.11 -5.70 16.68
N GLU A 94 15.12 -6.32 17.27
CA GLU A 94 15.20 -7.77 17.41
C GLU A 94 14.63 -8.14 18.78
N LEU A 95 13.44 -8.75 18.80
CA LEU A 95 12.81 -9.19 20.04
C LEU A 95 13.54 -10.41 20.61
N ASN A 96 13.93 -11.32 19.72
CA ASN A 96 14.75 -12.50 19.98
C ASN A 96 15.29 -13.05 18.64
N ASP A 97 16.12 -14.10 18.71
CA ASP A 97 16.75 -14.75 17.55
C ASP A 97 15.77 -15.15 16.42
N SER A 98 14.48 -15.29 16.71
CA SER A 98 13.44 -15.71 15.76
C SER A 98 12.44 -14.61 15.39
N VAL A 99 12.46 -13.45 16.03
CA VAL A 99 11.42 -12.42 15.82
C VAL A 99 12.04 -11.03 15.68
N ASN A 100 11.82 -10.44 14.51
CA ASN A 100 12.16 -9.04 14.22
C ASN A 100 10.88 -8.20 14.16
N ILE A 101 10.94 -6.98 14.70
CA ILE A 101 9.87 -6.00 14.67
C ILE A 101 10.34 -4.82 13.82
N PHE A 102 9.71 -4.64 12.67
CA PHE A 102 9.94 -3.50 11.79
C PHE A 102 8.89 -2.45 12.07
N THR A 103 9.30 -1.21 12.31
CA THR A 103 8.35 -0.11 12.50
C THR A 103 8.61 0.98 11.47
N LYS A 104 7.55 1.42 10.80
CA LYS A 104 7.49 2.65 10.02
C LYS A 104 6.63 3.66 10.77
N SER A 105 7.09 4.90 10.91
CA SER A 105 6.37 5.93 11.68
C SER A 105 6.40 7.28 11.00
N SER A 106 5.38 8.08 11.28
CA SER A 106 5.32 9.49 10.89
C SER A 106 6.12 10.37 11.86
N LEU A 107 6.69 11.47 11.36
CA LEU A 107 7.28 12.53 12.19
C LEU A 107 6.25 13.54 12.71
N THR A 108 5.09 13.58 12.06
CA THR A 108 4.06 14.60 12.28
C THR A 108 2.86 14.04 13.04
N SER A 109 2.79 12.73 13.24
CA SER A 109 1.72 12.04 13.95
C SER A 109 2.20 10.83 14.75
N ASN A 110 1.26 10.22 15.49
CA ASN A 110 1.50 8.97 16.22
C ASN A 110 1.27 7.71 15.36
N THR A 111 0.92 7.86 14.07
CA THR A 111 0.60 6.74 13.20
C THR A 111 1.84 5.90 12.93
N LYS A 112 1.65 4.57 13.02
CA LYS A 112 2.70 3.58 12.78
C LYS A 112 2.17 2.42 11.95
N PHE A 113 3.07 1.85 11.16
CA PHE A 113 2.97 0.49 10.65
C PHE A 113 3.97 -0.37 11.41
N VAL A 114 3.50 -1.35 12.17
CA VAL A 114 4.36 -2.26 12.96
C VAL A 114 4.24 -3.66 12.38
N HIS A 115 5.37 -4.25 11.97
CA HIS A 115 5.44 -5.57 11.38
C HIS A 115 6.28 -6.54 12.21
N TYR A 116 5.66 -7.58 12.73
CA TYR A 116 6.32 -8.71 13.36
C TYR A 116 6.65 -9.76 12.29
N GLN A 117 7.93 -9.87 11.96
CA GLN A 117 8.46 -10.94 11.14
C GLN A 117 8.89 -12.10 12.04
N VAL A 118 8.20 -13.23 11.92
CA VAL A 118 8.49 -14.43 12.70
C VAL A 118 9.23 -15.44 11.83
N GLN A 119 10.54 -15.58 12.07
CA GLN A 119 11.41 -16.50 11.33
C GLN A 119 10.96 -17.95 11.54
N ASP A 120 10.86 -18.72 10.46
CA ASP A 120 10.34 -20.09 10.48
C ASP A 120 8.90 -20.23 11.02
N GLY A 121 8.20 -19.11 11.22
CA GLY A 121 6.80 -19.08 11.58
C GLY A 121 5.91 -19.57 10.45
N GLY A 122 4.94 -20.44 10.76
CA GLY A 122 3.94 -20.93 9.80
C GLY A 122 2.63 -20.13 9.82
N HIS A 123 1.58 -20.69 9.20
CA HIS A 123 0.23 -20.11 9.16
C HIS A 123 -0.51 -20.27 10.48
N ARG A 124 -0.32 -19.34 11.42
CA ARG A 124 -0.93 -19.46 12.75
C ARG A 124 -1.14 -18.12 13.45
N TRP A 125 -1.95 -18.16 14.49
CA TRP A 125 -1.96 -17.14 15.52
C TRP A 125 -0.74 -17.36 16.44
N PHE A 126 0.15 -16.38 16.51
CA PHE A 126 1.40 -16.48 17.26
C PHE A 126 1.15 -16.33 18.77
N ASN A 127 1.79 -17.19 19.56
CA ASN A 127 1.71 -17.28 21.01
C ASN A 127 3.14 -17.22 21.60
N TYR A 128 3.24 -17.31 22.94
CA TYR A 128 4.50 -17.14 23.67
C TYR A 128 5.64 -18.11 23.29
N ASP A 129 5.38 -19.14 22.48
CA ASP A 129 6.43 -19.97 21.87
C ASP A 129 7.44 -19.11 21.08
N TRP A 130 7.03 -17.92 20.65
CA TRP A 130 7.85 -16.95 19.90
C TRP A 130 8.30 -15.74 20.73
N GLY A 131 8.11 -15.77 22.06
CA GLY A 131 8.48 -14.68 22.96
C GLY A 131 7.47 -13.52 23.04
N PHE A 132 6.35 -13.58 22.30
CA PHE A 132 5.24 -12.62 22.38
C PHE A 132 3.90 -13.33 22.18
N HIS A 133 2.77 -12.66 22.46
CA HIS A 133 1.45 -13.19 22.15
C HIS A 133 0.69 -12.23 21.24
N ALA A 134 0.31 -12.67 20.04
CA ALA A 134 -0.27 -11.79 19.02
C ALA A 134 -1.49 -10.99 19.51
N SER A 135 -2.38 -11.60 20.31
CA SER A 135 -3.53 -10.89 20.89
C SER A 135 -3.14 -9.78 21.85
N GLU A 136 -2.05 -9.96 22.61
CA GLU A 136 -1.57 -8.97 23.57
C GLU A 136 -0.91 -7.81 22.83
N GLU A 137 -0.06 -8.11 21.84
CA GLU A 137 0.58 -7.08 21.00
C GLU A 137 -0.44 -6.27 20.22
N LEU A 138 -1.44 -6.92 19.62
CA LEU A 138 -2.54 -6.25 18.93
C LEU A 138 -3.33 -5.34 19.88
N LEU A 139 -3.65 -5.81 21.09
CA LEU A 139 -4.36 -5.01 22.06
C LEU A 139 -3.52 -3.80 22.50
N ASN A 140 -2.25 -4.02 22.84
CA ASN A 140 -1.32 -2.96 23.25
C ASN A 140 -1.13 -1.92 22.13
N PHE A 141 -1.09 -2.36 20.88
CA PHE A 141 -1.06 -1.48 19.71
C PHE A 141 -2.34 -0.66 19.60
N PHE A 142 -3.51 -1.29 19.64
CA PHE A 142 -4.80 -0.61 19.52
C PHE A 142 -5.04 0.42 20.62
N MET A 143 -4.61 0.13 21.85
CA MET A 143 -4.76 1.03 22.99
C MET A 143 -3.91 2.30 22.89
N GLN A 144 -2.95 2.38 21.96
CA GLN A 144 -2.21 3.62 21.65
C GLN A 144 -3.03 4.62 20.85
N TYR A 145 -4.17 4.21 20.29
CA TYR A 145 -4.95 5.00 19.35
C TYR A 145 -6.40 5.18 19.79
N SER A 146 -6.89 6.40 19.64
CA SER A 146 -8.28 6.82 19.79
C SER A 146 -8.75 7.54 18.52
N MET A 147 -10.06 7.47 18.19
CA MET A 147 -10.62 8.29 17.10
C MET A 147 -10.38 9.78 17.34
N THR A 148 -10.29 10.22 18.59
CA THR A 148 -10.00 11.61 18.95
C THR A 148 -8.61 12.07 18.54
N ASP A 149 -7.65 11.14 18.42
CA ASP A 149 -6.28 11.45 18.01
C ASP A 149 -6.22 11.91 16.56
N PHE A 150 -7.23 11.52 15.78
CA PHE A 150 -7.42 11.94 14.38
C PHE A 150 -8.47 13.07 14.26
N SER A 151 -9.18 13.39 15.35
CA SER A 151 -10.22 14.42 15.41
C SER A 151 -9.68 15.70 16.06
N LEU A 152 -8.58 16.24 15.54
CA LEU A 152 -8.15 17.63 15.77
C LEU A 152 -7.59 18.24 14.49
N SER A 153 -8.50 18.53 13.55
CA SER A 153 -8.38 19.67 12.65
C SER A 153 -9.76 20.05 12.08
N SER A 154 -10.60 20.61 12.94
CA SER A 154 -11.72 21.47 12.50
C SER A 154 -11.20 22.86 12.05
N ASP A 155 -10.10 22.86 11.28
CA ASP A 155 -9.52 24.01 10.57
C ASP A 155 -8.90 23.51 9.25
N LYS A 156 -9.77 23.41 8.25
CA LYS A 156 -9.57 23.65 6.81
C LYS A 156 -8.37 22.98 6.08
N ASN A 157 -8.73 22.14 5.11
CA ASN A 157 -8.10 22.02 3.78
C ASN A 157 -6.60 21.66 3.73
N SER A 158 -6.25 20.41 4.03
CA SER A 158 -4.97 19.86 3.55
C SER A 158 -5.00 18.40 3.09
N PHE A 159 -6.19 17.84 2.81
CA PHE A 159 -6.31 16.55 2.10
C PHE A 159 -6.39 16.71 0.58
N GLU A 160 -6.23 17.94 0.10
CA GLU A 160 -6.03 18.24 -1.30
C GLU A 160 -4.52 18.24 -1.54
N PRO A 161 -4.01 17.46 -2.50
CA PRO A 161 -2.61 17.56 -2.86
C PRO A 161 -2.33 19.01 -3.25
N LYS A 162 -1.27 19.60 -2.70
CA LYS A 162 -0.98 21.03 -2.94
C LYS A 162 -0.23 21.26 -4.24
N ILE A 163 0.31 20.20 -4.81
CA ILE A 163 1.14 20.20 -6.01
C ILE A 163 0.81 18.99 -6.86
N PHE A 164 1.04 19.11 -8.17
CA PHE A 164 1.01 17.95 -9.05
C PHE A 164 2.18 17.02 -8.76
N THR A 165 1.91 15.72 -8.66
CA THR A 165 2.96 14.71 -8.51
C THR A 165 2.73 13.51 -9.43
N LEU A 166 3.82 12.81 -9.74
CA LEU A 166 3.79 11.49 -10.36
C LEU A 166 4.70 10.59 -9.54
N SER A 167 4.12 9.60 -8.88
CA SER A 167 4.82 8.62 -8.05
C SER A 167 5.48 7.55 -8.91
N GLN A 168 6.44 6.83 -8.33
CA GLN A 168 7.04 5.70 -9.04
C GLN A 168 5.99 4.59 -9.10
N ASN A 169 5.80 4.00 -10.28
CA ASN A 169 4.89 2.88 -10.42
C ASN A 169 5.29 1.75 -9.47
N TYR A 170 4.30 1.06 -8.94
CA TYR A 170 4.51 0.01 -7.96
C TYR A 170 3.64 -1.23 -8.26
N PRO A 171 4.19 -2.45 -8.21
CA PRO A 171 5.61 -2.77 -8.05
C PRO A 171 6.48 -2.27 -9.23
N ASN A 172 7.79 -2.16 -9.04
CA ASN A 172 8.76 -1.90 -10.12
C ASN A 172 10.14 -2.49 -9.74
N PRO A 173 10.62 -3.56 -10.40
CA PRO A 173 10.03 -4.22 -11.56
C PRO A 173 8.68 -4.93 -11.28
N PHE A 174 7.84 -5.14 -12.30
CA PHE A 174 6.49 -5.70 -12.14
C PHE A 174 6.21 -6.87 -13.10
N ASN A 175 5.23 -7.74 -12.78
CA ASN A 175 4.80 -8.85 -13.64
C ASN A 175 3.32 -9.26 -13.38
N PRO A 176 2.42 -9.13 -14.37
CA PRO A 176 2.34 -8.08 -15.38
C PRO A 176 1.60 -6.83 -14.87
N ILE A 177 1.23 -6.79 -13.59
CA ILE A 177 0.40 -5.72 -13.01
C ILE A 177 1.27 -4.72 -12.25
N THR A 178 1.04 -3.43 -12.50
CA THR A 178 1.57 -2.30 -11.73
C THR A 178 0.52 -1.22 -11.58
N TYR A 179 0.67 -0.41 -10.53
CA TYR A 179 -0.13 0.76 -10.26
C TYR A 179 0.69 2.03 -10.46
N ILE A 180 0.10 3.06 -11.06
CA ILE A 180 0.69 4.38 -11.26
C ILE A 180 -0.13 5.37 -10.45
N SER A 181 0.46 5.94 -9.41
CA SER A 181 -0.17 6.94 -8.56
C SER A 181 0.28 8.36 -8.91
N TYR A 182 -0.65 9.31 -8.85
CA TYR A 182 -0.44 10.70 -9.21
C TYR A 182 -1.42 11.61 -8.47
N ASP A 183 -0.99 12.85 -8.23
CA ASP A 183 -1.72 13.79 -7.38
C ASP A 183 -2.17 15.00 -8.20
N LEU A 184 -3.42 15.42 -8.02
CA LEU A 184 -4.03 16.53 -8.75
C LEU A 184 -4.51 17.62 -7.78
N PRO A 185 -3.83 18.79 -7.68
CA PRO A 185 -4.25 19.87 -6.80
C PRO A 185 -5.56 20.55 -7.22
N GLU A 186 -5.98 20.35 -8.47
CA GLU A 186 -7.20 20.91 -9.03
C GLU A 186 -7.76 19.98 -10.11
N ASP A 187 -9.05 20.13 -10.40
CA ASP A 187 -9.72 19.41 -11.50
C ASP A 187 -8.97 19.64 -12.81
N SER A 188 -8.50 18.56 -13.42
CA SER A 188 -7.56 18.63 -14.53
C SER A 188 -7.93 17.63 -15.62
N PHE A 189 -7.71 18.02 -16.89
CA PHE A 189 -7.64 17.05 -17.97
C PHE A 189 -6.30 16.32 -17.87
N VAL A 190 -6.34 15.00 -17.66
CA VAL A 190 -5.16 14.16 -17.43
C VAL A 190 -4.99 13.20 -18.59
N SER A 191 -3.78 13.16 -19.16
CA SER A 191 -3.32 12.13 -20.07
C SER A 191 -2.22 11.32 -19.40
N ILE A 192 -2.43 10.01 -19.22
CA ILE A 192 -1.39 9.07 -18.80
C ILE A 192 -1.08 8.13 -19.94
N THR A 193 0.13 8.23 -20.46
CA THR A 193 0.55 7.53 -21.66
C THR A 193 1.80 6.71 -21.39
N ILE A 194 1.82 5.50 -21.91
CA ILE A 194 2.93 4.57 -21.83
C ILE A 194 3.65 4.54 -23.17
N TYR A 195 4.98 4.56 -23.11
CA TYR A 195 5.86 4.54 -24.25
C TYR A 195 6.86 3.38 -24.16
N ASP A 196 7.26 2.88 -25.33
CA ASP A 196 8.45 2.05 -25.44
C ASP A 196 9.74 2.90 -25.39
N MET A 197 10.90 2.24 -25.42
CA MET A 197 12.20 2.92 -25.42
C MET A 197 12.50 3.73 -26.70
N LEU A 198 11.72 3.54 -27.76
CA LEU A 198 11.80 4.32 -29.00
C LEU A 198 10.89 5.56 -28.97
N GLY A 199 10.07 5.72 -27.92
CA GLY A 199 9.11 6.81 -27.77
C GLY A 199 7.78 6.56 -28.48
N ASN A 200 7.50 5.34 -28.95
CA ASN A 200 6.20 5.02 -29.52
C ASN A 200 5.17 4.86 -28.41
N VAL A 201 3.97 5.40 -28.63
CA VAL A 201 2.83 5.21 -27.72
C VAL A 201 2.37 3.76 -27.76
N VAL A 202 2.41 3.12 -26.60
CA VAL A 202 2.00 1.73 -26.39
C VAL A 202 0.57 1.67 -25.85
N ASN A 203 0.26 2.49 -24.84
CA ASN A 203 -1.05 2.51 -24.20
C ASN A 203 -1.39 3.92 -23.67
N ASN A 204 -2.66 4.33 -23.78
CA ASN A 204 -3.19 5.51 -23.11
C ASN A 204 -4.11 5.06 -21.98
N LEU A 205 -3.59 5.03 -20.75
CA LEU A 205 -4.31 4.54 -19.58
C LEU A 205 -5.41 5.50 -19.14
N VAL A 206 -5.13 6.80 -19.22
CA VAL A 206 -6.06 7.86 -18.84
C VAL A 206 -6.00 8.92 -19.93
N ASN A 207 -7.16 9.40 -20.35
CA ASN A 207 -7.29 10.52 -21.29
C ASN A 207 -8.65 11.21 -21.08
N ALA A 208 -8.82 11.83 -19.91
CA ALA A 208 -10.10 12.36 -19.47
C ALA A 208 -9.94 13.46 -18.41
N ASN A 209 -11.01 14.23 -18.20
CA ASN A 209 -11.12 15.09 -17.02
C ASN A 209 -11.19 14.24 -15.75
N GLN A 210 -10.33 14.55 -14.79
CA GLN A 210 -10.26 13.94 -13.48
C GLN A 210 -10.49 15.02 -12.43
N SER A 211 -11.24 14.70 -11.38
CA SER A 211 -11.38 15.61 -10.24
C SER A 211 -10.04 15.73 -9.50
N PHE A 212 -9.86 16.82 -8.76
CA PHE A 212 -8.75 16.98 -7.82
C PHE A 212 -8.67 15.80 -6.83
N GLY A 213 -7.49 15.58 -6.26
CA GLY A 213 -7.20 14.54 -5.28
C GLY A 213 -6.08 13.59 -5.71
N TYR A 214 -5.83 12.61 -4.84
CA TYR A 214 -4.91 11.50 -5.08
C TYR A 214 -5.57 10.47 -6.02
N LYS A 215 -4.85 10.02 -7.04
CA LYS A 215 -5.37 9.11 -8.07
C LYS A 215 -4.40 7.96 -8.28
N THR A 216 -4.95 6.80 -8.63
CA THR A 216 -4.16 5.61 -9.01
C THR A 216 -4.80 4.96 -10.22
N VAL A 217 -3.97 4.55 -11.18
CA VAL A 217 -4.40 3.77 -12.35
C VAL A 217 -3.61 2.46 -12.43
N GLN A 218 -4.31 1.36 -12.66
CA GLN A 218 -3.70 0.05 -12.87
C GLN A 218 -3.31 -0.13 -14.33
N TRP A 219 -2.15 -0.76 -14.57
CA TRP A 219 -1.76 -1.26 -15.88
C TRP A 219 -1.34 -2.72 -15.80
N ASN A 220 -1.81 -3.51 -16.76
CA ASN A 220 -1.62 -4.95 -16.88
C ASN A 220 -0.65 -5.34 -18.01
N ALA A 221 0.31 -4.46 -18.35
CA ALA A 221 1.29 -4.68 -19.40
C ALA A 221 0.72 -4.97 -20.80
N THR A 222 -0.43 -4.37 -21.16
CA THR A 222 -0.99 -4.49 -22.52
C THR A 222 -0.86 -3.20 -23.32
N ASP A 223 -0.90 -3.30 -24.64
CA ASP A 223 -1.08 -2.16 -25.55
C ASP A 223 -2.57 -1.72 -25.63
N ASN A 224 -2.84 -0.68 -26.44
CA ASN A 224 -4.20 -0.18 -26.71
C ASN A 224 -5.14 -1.21 -27.39
N LEU A 225 -4.60 -2.29 -27.97
CA LEU A 225 -5.37 -3.40 -28.56
C LEU A 225 -5.59 -4.55 -27.57
N GLY A 226 -5.11 -4.42 -26.33
CA GLY A 226 -5.18 -5.44 -25.30
C GLY A 226 -4.14 -6.56 -25.45
N GLN A 227 -3.13 -6.39 -26.31
CA GLN A 227 -2.08 -7.40 -26.50
C GLN A 227 -0.99 -7.25 -25.45
N SER A 228 -0.56 -8.37 -24.87
CA SER A 228 0.51 -8.39 -23.88
C SER A 228 1.85 -7.96 -24.47
N LEU A 229 2.59 -7.19 -23.69
CA LEU A 229 3.88 -6.66 -24.05
C LEU A 229 5.03 -7.61 -23.66
N SER A 230 6.19 -7.38 -24.26
CA SER A 230 7.40 -8.14 -23.94
C SER A 230 8.10 -7.56 -22.72
N ALA A 231 8.82 -8.40 -21.96
CA ALA A 231 9.68 -7.92 -20.88
C ALA A 231 10.66 -6.85 -21.38
N GLY A 232 10.87 -5.82 -20.59
CA GLY A 232 11.69 -4.69 -21.00
C GLY A 232 11.45 -3.43 -20.19
N VAL A 233 12.12 -2.37 -20.63
CA VAL A 233 11.99 -1.03 -20.04
C VAL A 233 10.90 -0.27 -20.80
N TYR A 234 10.04 0.38 -20.04
CA TYR A 234 9.00 1.27 -20.55
C TYR A 234 9.08 2.62 -19.84
N LEU A 235 8.51 3.63 -20.47
CA LEU A 235 8.31 4.96 -19.89
C LEU A 235 6.82 5.20 -19.73
N TYR A 236 6.42 5.90 -18.68
CA TYR A 236 5.08 6.46 -18.58
C TYR A 236 5.19 7.94 -18.27
N SER A 237 4.27 8.72 -18.83
CA SER A 237 4.13 10.12 -18.52
C SER A 237 2.74 10.43 -18.01
N ILE A 238 2.66 11.49 -17.22
CA ILE A 238 1.44 12.24 -16.98
C ILE A 238 1.60 13.60 -17.67
N GLU A 239 0.54 14.01 -18.36
CA GLU A 239 0.41 15.34 -18.95
C GLU A 239 -0.93 15.93 -18.53
N THR A 240 -0.84 17.15 -18.02
CA THR A 240 -1.95 18.05 -17.74
C THR A 240 -1.62 19.40 -18.35
N LYS A 241 -2.52 20.38 -18.23
CA LYS A 241 -2.27 21.73 -18.74
C LYS A 241 -1.00 22.37 -18.15
N ASP A 242 -0.77 22.18 -16.85
CA ASP A 242 0.24 22.91 -16.08
C ASP A 242 1.36 22.00 -15.52
N PHE A 243 1.27 20.68 -15.77
CA PHE A 243 2.23 19.70 -15.29
C PHE A 243 2.47 18.57 -16.28
N THR A 244 3.75 18.32 -16.59
CA THR A 244 4.20 17.17 -17.36
C THR A 244 5.34 16.49 -16.62
N LYS A 245 5.25 15.18 -16.40
CA LYS A 245 6.32 14.39 -15.78
C LYS A 245 6.35 12.99 -16.37
N ALA A 246 7.56 12.44 -16.53
CA ALA A 246 7.76 11.08 -17.01
C ALA A 246 8.65 10.28 -16.06
N LYS A 247 8.41 8.97 -15.99
CA LYS A 247 9.16 8.02 -15.17
C LYS A 247 9.36 6.70 -15.93
N LYS A 248 10.36 5.94 -15.48
CA LYS A 248 10.76 4.66 -16.07
C LYS A 248 10.20 3.50 -15.25
N MET A 249 9.77 2.44 -15.93
CA MET A 249 9.31 1.19 -15.33
C MET A 249 9.93 -0.02 -16.03
N ILE A 250 9.98 -1.15 -15.34
CA ILE A 250 10.60 -2.39 -15.81
C ILE A 250 9.59 -3.53 -15.71
N LEU A 251 9.19 -4.07 -16.86
CA LEU A 251 8.32 -5.24 -16.96
C LEU A 251 9.16 -6.51 -16.96
N LEU A 252 8.86 -7.42 -16.03
CA LEU A 252 9.37 -8.79 -15.98
C LEU A 252 8.38 -9.76 -16.64
N LYS A 253 8.86 -10.97 -16.91
CA LYS A 253 8.06 -12.08 -17.44
C LYS A 253 8.25 -13.30 -16.56
#